data_AF-A0A7V9FMI4-F1
#
_entry.id   AF-A0A7V9FMI4-F1
#
_cell.length_a   1.000
_cell.length_b   1.000
_cell.length_c   1.000
_cell.angle_alpha   90.00
_cell.angle_beta   90.00
_cell.angle_gamma   90.00
#
_symmetry.space_group_name_H-M   'P 1'
#
loop_
_entity.id
_entity.type
_entity.pdbx_description
1 polymer ?
#
loop_
_entity_poly.entity_id
_entity_poly.type
_entity_poly.pdbx_seq_one_letter_code
_entity_poly.pdbx_strand_id
1 'polypeptide(L)'
;MARPPDSDETLVDPEWTPGPETQVIVEEREQAPPPRRMPTLWPWLLALLLLVLGGLGAAYYFSQDDDDSAAATTQTVERVEVPSLVGVREPRARELVREAGLEPEVQRQEGNKPAGVVMAQRPEAGERLAEGGSVLLTVSRGPARETVPDLIGQQLNEALDDLQKAGFESDVSQVFAKEQSGVVVKQEPEGGTKLKEGAAVALTVSKGPKPVPVPDVVGMQASEASSTLRDAGFDVNLVPVPSKERSGTVVAQNPAAGTIPKPGTPVRLNVAQAEAPPATTDGQTTSGQTTTGQTTTQPPAQATVPDVVGLTQAQATKALHDVGLKPSLQFVPSQQDPVGTVVAQAREPGTTLRSGESVQVNISVGPEQVPLVAVPDVTGLREQEARSQLTSAGFRVQVLKEATDDPSKVGVVVDRQPERSPEGGLVTIWVGKAA
;
A
#
# COMPACT_ATOMS: atom_id res chain seq x y z
N MET A 1 -13.09 71.77 -74.91
CA MET A 1 -12.17 70.75 -75.47
C MET A 1 -11.62 69.98 -74.28
N ALA A 2 -11.57 68.66 -74.17
CA ALA A 2 -11.85 67.56 -75.06
C ALA A 2 -12.00 66.28 -74.19
N ARG A 3 -12.35 65.19 -74.89
CA ARG A 3 -12.60 63.79 -74.53
C ARG A 3 -11.59 63.05 -73.60
N PRO A 4 -11.97 61.83 -73.11
CA PRO A 4 -11.23 60.93 -72.20
C PRO A 4 -10.24 60.00 -72.94
N PRO A 5 -9.49 59.15 -72.20
CA PRO A 5 -9.70 57.67 -72.19
C PRO A 5 -9.53 57.03 -70.77
N ASP A 6 -10.33 56.04 -70.36
CA ASP A 6 -10.23 54.55 -70.50
C ASP A 6 -9.19 53.83 -69.61
N SER A 7 -9.71 52.87 -68.80
CA SER A 7 -9.20 51.53 -68.33
C SER A 7 -7.75 51.39 -67.83
N ASP A 8 -7.34 50.54 -66.89
CA ASP A 8 -7.88 49.37 -66.19
C ASP A 8 -6.86 49.12 -65.05
N GLU A 9 -7.29 48.78 -63.83
CA GLU A 9 -6.65 47.76 -62.97
C GLU A 9 -7.30 47.72 -61.59
N THR A 10 -8.08 46.66 -61.41
CA THR A 10 -8.53 46.10 -60.14
C THR A 10 -7.35 45.80 -59.22
N LEU A 11 -7.37 46.32 -57.99
CA LEU A 11 -6.93 45.59 -56.81
C LEU A 11 -7.62 46.18 -55.58
N VAL A 12 -8.56 45.38 -55.10
CA VAL A 12 -9.43 45.52 -53.94
C VAL A 12 -8.68 46.09 -52.73
N ASP A 13 -9.11 47.27 -52.28
CA ASP A 13 -8.64 47.86 -51.03
C ASP A 13 -9.02 46.98 -49.82
N PRO A 14 -8.09 46.76 -48.87
CA PRO A 14 -8.27 45.85 -47.76
C PRO A 14 -8.99 46.50 -46.57
N GLU A 15 -9.80 45.66 -45.91
CA GLU A 15 -10.17 45.75 -44.49
C GLU A 15 -11.00 46.97 -44.04
N TRP A 16 -12.27 46.98 -44.46
CA TRP A 16 -13.36 47.48 -43.61
C TRP A 16 -14.16 46.29 -43.07
N THR A 17 -13.78 45.80 -41.89
CA THR A 17 -14.64 44.89 -41.12
C THR A 17 -15.75 45.72 -40.46
N PRO A 18 -17.03 45.44 -40.77
CA PRO A 18 -18.13 46.13 -40.12
C PRO A 18 -18.15 45.83 -38.61
N GLY A 19 -18.26 46.90 -37.82
CA GLY A 19 -18.55 46.81 -36.40
C GLY A 19 -19.88 46.09 -36.16
N PRO A 20 -20.08 45.52 -34.95
CA PRO A 20 -21.28 44.75 -34.66
C PRO A 20 -22.51 45.67 -34.66
N GLU A 21 -23.27 45.62 -35.74
CA GLU A 21 -24.61 46.18 -35.78
C GLU A 21 -25.52 45.37 -34.86
N THR A 22 -25.75 45.94 -33.69
CA THR A 22 -27.06 46.14 -33.07
C THR A 22 -28.15 45.15 -33.52
N GLN A 23 -28.24 44.00 -32.85
CA GLN A 23 -29.55 43.39 -32.67
C GLN A 23 -30.13 43.91 -31.37
N VAL A 24 -31.09 44.80 -31.57
CA VAL A 24 -32.02 45.36 -30.60
C VAL A 24 -32.47 44.28 -29.63
N ILE A 25 -32.15 44.48 -28.36
CA ILE A 25 -32.69 43.72 -27.24
C ILE A 25 -34.18 44.10 -27.15
N VAL A 26 -35.04 43.23 -27.68
CA VAL A 26 -36.45 43.22 -27.29
C VAL A 26 -36.51 42.39 -26.02
N GLU A 27 -36.64 43.07 -24.90
CA GLU A 27 -36.96 42.47 -23.62
C GLU A 27 -38.46 42.12 -23.63
N GLU A 28 -38.82 40.88 -23.99
CA GLU A 28 -40.17 40.37 -23.69
C GLU A 28 -40.19 38.84 -23.49
N ARG A 29 -40.11 38.47 -22.20
CA ARG A 29 -40.57 37.22 -21.54
C ARG A 29 -40.01 35.87 -22.02
N GLU A 30 -39.39 35.16 -21.07
CA GLU A 30 -39.05 33.73 -21.14
C GLU A 30 -40.10 32.88 -21.87
N GLN A 31 -39.70 32.27 -22.99
CA GLN A 31 -40.37 31.09 -23.50
C GLN A 31 -39.81 29.85 -22.81
N ALA A 32 -40.56 29.33 -21.84
CA ALA A 32 -40.44 27.93 -21.45
C ALA A 32 -40.75 27.04 -22.67
N PRO A 33 -39.94 26.02 -23.00
CA PRO A 33 -40.34 25.03 -23.98
C PRO A 33 -41.62 24.32 -23.48
N PRO A 34 -42.64 24.10 -24.34
CA PRO A 34 -43.90 23.50 -23.93
C PRO A 34 -43.69 22.08 -23.40
N PRO A 35 -44.49 21.63 -22.40
CA PRO A 35 -44.52 20.23 -22.04
C PRO A 35 -44.87 19.40 -23.27
N ARG A 36 -44.08 18.36 -23.54
CA ARG A 36 -44.45 17.33 -24.50
C ARG A 36 -45.76 16.70 -24.01
N ARG A 37 -46.88 17.17 -24.56
CA ARG A 37 -48.17 16.50 -24.45
C ARG A 37 -48.01 15.17 -25.18
N MET A 38 -47.79 14.10 -24.42
CA MET A 38 -48.16 12.76 -24.86
C MET A 38 -49.57 12.86 -25.46
N PRO A 39 -49.90 12.18 -26.57
CA PRO A 39 -51.28 12.09 -26.99
C PRO A 39 -52.06 11.57 -25.79
N THR A 40 -52.96 12.40 -25.26
CA THR A 40 -53.84 12.00 -24.19
C THR A 40 -54.62 10.83 -24.74
N LEU A 41 -54.26 9.61 -24.35
CA LEU A 41 -55.05 8.40 -24.54
C LEU A 41 -56.29 8.44 -23.65
N TRP A 42 -56.42 9.46 -22.80
CA TRP A 42 -57.53 9.63 -21.88
C TRP A 42 -58.92 9.77 -22.52
N PRO A 43 -59.15 10.46 -23.66
CA PRO A 43 -60.45 10.40 -24.33
C PRO A 43 -60.70 9.02 -24.96
N TRP A 44 -59.66 8.25 -25.33
CA TRP A 44 -59.81 6.86 -25.76
C TRP A 44 -60.05 5.90 -24.58
N LEU A 45 -59.46 6.15 -23.41
CA LEU A 45 -59.75 5.42 -22.17
C LEU A 45 -61.14 5.78 -21.62
N LEU A 46 -61.60 7.02 -21.80
CA LEU A 46 -62.92 7.48 -21.39
C LEU A 46 -63.99 6.99 -22.38
N ALA A 47 -63.67 6.93 -23.68
CA ALA A 47 -64.49 6.26 -24.69
C ALA A 47 -64.55 4.74 -24.46
N LEU A 48 -63.43 4.10 -24.08
CA LEU A 48 -63.39 2.68 -23.73
C LEU A 48 -64.13 2.41 -22.41
N LEU A 49 -64.04 3.30 -21.42
CA LEU A 49 -64.81 3.24 -20.18
C LEU A 49 -66.31 3.43 -20.45
N LEU A 50 -66.70 4.35 -21.33
CA LEU A 50 -68.09 4.54 -21.74
C LEU A 50 -68.62 3.38 -22.58
N LEU A 51 -67.78 2.75 -23.40
CA LEU A 51 -68.14 1.55 -24.15
C LEU A 51 -68.28 0.34 -23.22
N VAL A 52 -67.42 0.22 -22.21
CA VAL A 52 -67.53 -0.81 -21.17
C VAL A 52 -68.75 -0.57 -20.28
N LEU A 53 -69.05 0.67 -19.88
CA LEU A 53 -70.23 1.03 -19.09
C LEU A 53 -71.53 0.94 -19.90
N GLY A 54 -71.51 1.30 -21.17
CA GLY A 54 -72.62 1.13 -22.10
C GLY A 54 -72.86 -0.35 -22.42
N GLY A 55 -71.80 -1.15 -22.54
CA GLY A 55 -71.87 -2.61 -22.67
C GLY A 55 -72.39 -3.30 -21.41
N LEU A 56 -71.98 -2.84 -20.21
CA LEU A 56 -72.52 -3.32 -18.93
C LEU A 56 -73.97 -2.89 -18.71
N GLY A 57 -74.34 -1.67 -19.11
CA GLY A 57 -75.72 -1.17 -19.06
C GLY A 57 -76.64 -1.88 -20.06
N ALA A 58 -76.15 -2.17 -21.27
CA ALA A 58 -76.85 -2.99 -22.24
C ALA A 58 -76.97 -4.44 -21.78
N ALA A 59 -75.92 -5.04 -21.18
CA ALA A 59 -75.98 -6.38 -20.60
C ALA A 59 -76.95 -6.47 -19.40
N TYR A 60 -77.06 -5.41 -18.60
CA TYR A 60 -78.04 -5.33 -17.51
C TYR A 60 -79.47 -5.14 -18.03
N TYR A 61 -79.67 -4.30 -19.05
CA TYR A 61 -80.98 -4.07 -19.68
C TYR A 61 -81.48 -5.28 -20.49
N PHE A 62 -80.60 -5.97 -21.21
CA PHE A 62 -80.89 -7.23 -21.92
C PHE A 62 -81.05 -8.43 -20.97
N SER A 63 -80.75 -8.26 -19.68
CA SER A 63 -80.96 -9.29 -18.66
C SER A 63 -82.30 -9.11 -17.91
N GLN A 64 -83.17 -8.19 -18.36
CA GLN A 64 -84.42 -7.86 -17.66
C GLN A 64 -85.68 -7.86 -18.55
N ASP A 65 -85.61 -8.37 -19.77
CA ASP A 65 -86.79 -8.71 -20.58
C ASP A 65 -86.61 -10.06 -21.28
N ASP A 66 -87.74 -10.76 -21.42
CA ASP A 66 -87.97 -12.08 -22.02
C ASP A 66 -87.76 -13.31 -21.11
N ASP A 67 -88.86 -13.61 -20.40
CA ASP A 67 -89.34 -14.97 -20.17
C ASP A 67 -89.37 -15.78 -21.50
N ASP A 68 -89.21 -17.09 -21.36
CA ASP A 68 -89.38 -18.16 -22.35
C ASP A 68 -88.21 -18.55 -23.28
N SER A 69 -87.54 -19.62 -22.83
CA SER A 69 -87.14 -20.79 -23.63
C SER A 69 -85.90 -20.71 -24.54
N ALA A 70 -84.73 -21.08 -23.98
CA ALA A 70 -83.75 -21.93 -24.68
C ALA A 70 -82.82 -22.62 -23.68
N ALA A 71 -82.82 -23.95 -23.73
CA ALA A 71 -81.94 -24.81 -22.95
C ALA A 71 -80.45 -24.51 -23.23
N ALA A 72 -79.80 -23.84 -22.29
CA ALA A 72 -78.36 -23.92 -22.10
C ALA A 72 -78.14 -24.46 -20.69
N THR A 73 -77.64 -25.70 -20.62
CA THR A 73 -77.14 -26.33 -19.40
C THR A 73 -76.12 -25.41 -18.75
N THR A 74 -76.57 -24.55 -17.84
CA THR A 74 -75.68 -23.83 -16.91
C THR A 74 -75.26 -24.88 -15.90
N GLN A 75 -74.09 -25.50 -16.14
CA GLN A 75 -73.35 -26.13 -15.06
C GLN A 75 -73.13 -25.05 -14.01
N THR A 76 -73.92 -25.12 -12.95
CA THR A 76 -73.70 -24.38 -11.72
C THR A 76 -72.37 -24.90 -11.16
N VAL A 77 -71.26 -24.28 -11.58
CA VAL A 77 -69.96 -24.53 -10.97
C VAL A 77 -70.08 -24.09 -9.52
N GLU A 78 -70.11 -25.06 -8.62
CA GLU A 78 -70.11 -24.84 -7.19
C GLU A 78 -68.86 -24.02 -6.83
N ARG A 79 -69.09 -22.86 -6.21
CA ARG A 79 -68.02 -21.92 -5.89
C ARG A 79 -67.67 -22.04 -4.42
N VAL A 80 -66.41 -22.37 -4.14
CA VAL A 80 -65.88 -22.53 -2.78
C VAL A 80 -65.07 -21.31 -2.38
N GLU A 81 -65.17 -20.93 -1.11
CA GLU A 81 -64.42 -19.79 -0.54
C GLU A 81 -62.99 -20.20 -0.16
N VAL A 82 -62.03 -19.34 -0.53
CA VAL A 82 -60.62 -19.56 -0.25
C VAL A 82 -60.34 -19.35 1.24
N PRO A 83 -59.79 -20.35 1.96
CA PRO A 83 -59.47 -20.21 3.38
C PRO A 83 -58.28 -19.27 3.62
N SER A 84 -58.13 -18.77 4.85
CA SER A 84 -56.96 -17.98 5.26
C SER A 84 -55.78 -18.88 5.63
N LEU A 85 -54.70 -18.78 4.87
CA LEU A 85 -53.52 -19.66 4.93
C LEU A 85 -52.25 -18.89 5.28
N VAL A 86 -52.26 -17.55 5.20
CA VAL A 86 -51.11 -16.71 5.56
C VAL A 86 -50.74 -16.90 7.03
N GLY A 87 -49.48 -17.24 7.31
CA GLY A 87 -49.00 -17.51 8.66
C GLY A 87 -49.18 -18.97 9.11
N VAL A 88 -49.88 -19.81 8.35
CA VAL A 88 -50.01 -21.24 8.61
C VAL A 88 -48.76 -21.99 8.09
N ARG A 89 -48.41 -23.11 8.73
CA ARG A 89 -47.35 -24.01 8.23
C ARG A 89 -47.80 -24.72 6.96
N GLU A 90 -46.88 -24.86 5.99
CA GLU A 90 -47.13 -25.48 4.68
C GLU A 90 -47.94 -26.80 4.74
N PRO A 91 -47.64 -27.78 5.62
CA PRO A 91 -48.41 -29.02 5.68
C PRO A 91 -49.88 -28.79 6.07
N ARG A 92 -50.16 -27.88 7.01
CA ARG A 92 -51.53 -27.57 7.44
C ARG A 92 -52.25 -26.70 6.41
N ALA A 93 -51.54 -25.80 5.74
CA ALA A 93 -52.11 -24.97 4.68
C ALA A 93 -52.57 -25.82 3.48
N ARG A 94 -51.76 -26.80 3.05
CA ARG A 94 -52.14 -27.76 1.99
C ARG A 94 -53.39 -28.55 2.36
N GLU A 95 -53.50 -28.95 3.62
CA GLU A 95 -54.67 -29.68 4.10
C GLU A 95 -55.93 -28.81 4.06
N LEU A 96 -55.85 -27.58 4.57
CA LEU A 96 -56.97 -26.63 4.56
C LEU A 96 -57.44 -26.30 3.13
N VAL A 97 -56.53 -26.25 2.16
CA VAL A 97 -56.87 -26.03 0.74
C VAL A 97 -57.64 -27.22 0.18
N ARG A 98 -57.20 -28.45 0.45
CA ARG A 98 -57.88 -29.67 0.00
C ARG A 98 -59.21 -29.90 0.71
N GLU A 99 -59.28 -29.62 2.01
CA GLU A 99 -60.52 -29.65 2.81
C GLU A 99 -61.58 -28.69 2.20
N ALA A 100 -61.13 -27.59 1.58
CA ALA A 100 -61.97 -26.65 0.86
C ALA A 100 -62.23 -27.02 -0.62
N GLY A 101 -61.86 -28.22 -1.08
CA GLY A 101 -62.10 -28.64 -2.47
C GLY A 101 -61.28 -27.85 -3.52
N LEU A 102 -60.15 -27.28 -3.10
CA LEU A 102 -59.24 -26.51 -3.96
C LEU A 102 -57.89 -27.25 -4.11
N GLU A 103 -57.11 -26.88 -5.12
CA GLU A 103 -55.80 -27.49 -5.40
C GLU A 103 -54.64 -26.60 -4.92
N PRO A 104 -53.74 -27.09 -4.05
CA PRO A 104 -52.62 -26.28 -3.56
C PRO A 104 -51.44 -26.28 -4.54
N GLU A 105 -51.08 -25.11 -5.06
CA GLU A 105 -49.83 -24.89 -5.77
C GLU A 105 -48.81 -24.21 -4.85
N VAL A 106 -47.58 -24.71 -4.76
CA VAL A 106 -46.58 -24.18 -3.82
C VAL A 106 -45.40 -23.56 -4.57
N GLN A 107 -45.19 -22.26 -4.34
CA GLN A 107 -43.97 -21.57 -4.74
C GLN A 107 -43.15 -21.22 -3.50
N ARG A 108 -41.84 -21.48 -3.54
CA ARG A 108 -40.94 -21.19 -2.42
C ARG A 108 -40.18 -19.90 -2.70
N GLN A 109 -40.23 -18.94 -1.78
CA GLN A 109 -39.51 -17.67 -1.89
C GLN A 109 -38.79 -17.33 -0.58
N GLU A 110 -37.66 -16.63 -0.67
CA GLU A 110 -36.97 -16.08 0.50
C GLU A 110 -37.80 -14.96 1.14
N GLY A 111 -37.71 -14.81 2.46
CA GLY A 111 -38.47 -13.79 3.15
C GLY A 111 -38.20 -13.71 4.64
N ASN A 112 -38.86 -12.76 5.29
CA ASN A 112 -38.68 -12.47 6.71
C ASN A 112 -39.41 -13.44 7.66
N LYS A 113 -40.21 -14.38 7.14
CA LYS A 113 -40.90 -15.40 7.94
C LYS A 113 -40.01 -16.64 8.16
N PRO A 114 -40.27 -17.46 9.19
CA PRO A 114 -39.60 -18.75 9.36
C PRO A 114 -39.83 -19.66 8.15
N ALA A 115 -38.84 -20.51 7.84
CA ALA A 115 -38.94 -21.47 6.75
C ALA A 115 -40.16 -22.40 6.93
N GLY A 116 -40.90 -22.63 5.85
CA GLY A 116 -42.09 -23.50 5.83
C GLY A 116 -43.40 -22.82 6.24
N VAL A 117 -43.41 -21.50 6.43
CA VAL A 117 -44.63 -20.71 6.72
C VAL A 117 -45.11 -20.00 5.45
N VAL A 118 -46.42 -19.98 5.21
CA VAL A 118 -47.02 -19.25 4.08
C VAL A 118 -46.90 -17.73 4.32
N MET A 119 -46.25 -17.05 3.38
CA MET A 119 -46.06 -15.60 3.37
C MET A 119 -47.23 -14.88 2.70
N ALA A 120 -47.67 -15.43 1.57
CA ALA A 120 -48.76 -14.91 0.76
C ALA A 120 -49.52 -16.06 0.13
N GLN A 121 -50.78 -15.80 -0.20
CA GLN A 121 -51.61 -16.69 -0.98
C GLN A 121 -52.26 -15.90 -2.12
N ARG A 122 -52.52 -16.55 -3.25
CA ARG A 122 -53.36 -16.03 -4.32
C ARG A 122 -54.27 -17.14 -4.83
N PRO A 123 -55.58 -16.94 -4.95
CA PRO A 123 -56.34 -15.72 -4.60
C PRO A 123 -56.38 -15.39 -3.10
N GLU A 124 -56.82 -14.18 -2.73
CA GLU A 124 -56.85 -13.76 -1.32
C GLU A 124 -57.92 -14.52 -0.51
N ALA A 125 -57.79 -14.51 0.81
CA ALA A 125 -58.73 -15.20 1.69
C ALA A 125 -60.15 -14.62 1.53
N GLY A 126 -61.16 -15.48 1.42
CA GLY A 126 -62.56 -15.10 1.22
C GLY A 126 -62.96 -14.91 -0.25
N GLU A 127 -62.04 -14.99 -1.21
CA GLU A 127 -62.39 -15.04 -2.63
C GLU A 127 -63.08 -16.36 -2.99
N ARG A 128 -63.89 -16.35 -4.06
CA ARG A 128 -64.66 -17.52 -4.50
C ARG A 128 -64.08 -18.09 -5.79
N LEU A 129 -63.61 -19.33 -5.72
CA LEU A 129 -63.09 -20.10 -6.85
C LEU A 129 -64.09 -21.19 -7.23
N ALA A 130 -64.05 -21.63 -8.48
CA ALA A 130 -64.71 -22.89 -8.85
C ALA A 130 -64.04 -24.05 -8.11
N GLU A 131 -64.82 -25.08 -7.77
CA GLU A 131 -64.29 -26.34 -7.22
C GLU A 131 -63.14 -26.88 -8.10
N GLY A 132 -62.06 -27.34 -7.47
CA GLY A 132 -60.82 -27.73 -8.13
C GLY A 132 -59.93 -26.56 -8.57
N GLY A 133 -60.28 -25.31 -8.25
CA GLY A 133 -59.47 -24.14 -8.52
C GLY A 133 -58.12 -24.16 -7.77
N SER A 134 -57.06 -23.66 -8.41
CA SER A 134 -55.72 -23.64 -7.83
C SER A 134 -55.50 -22.44 -6.91
N VAL A 135 -54.94 -22.69 -5.73
CA VAL A 135 -54.47 -21.65 -4.80
C VAL A 135 -52.96 -21.68 -4.74
N LEU A 136 -52.34 -20.59 -5.19
CA LEU A 136 -50.90 -20.39 -5.11
C LEU A 136 -50.48 -19.97 -3.71
N LEU A 137 -49.69 -20.81 -3.05
CA LEU A 137 -49.09 -20.58 -1.73
C LEU A 137 -47.63 -20.18 -1.91
N THR A 138 -47.30 -18.94 -1.55
CA THR A 138 -45.92 -18.49 -1.43
C THR A 138 -45.38 -18.87 -0.06
N VAL A 139 -44.57 -19.93 0.01
CA VAL A 139 -43.98 -20.43 1.25
C VAL A 139 -42.59 -19.85 1.47
N SER A 140 -42.32 -19.38 2.68
CA SER A 140 -41.01 -18.84 3.05
C SER A 140 -39.94 -19.92 3.07
N ARG A 141 -38.77 -19.63 2.50
CA ARG A 141 -37.52 -20.38 2.69
C ARG A 141 -36.71 -19.89 3.91
N GLY A 142 -37.19 -18.88 4.61
CA GLY A 142 -36.44 -18.13 5.61
C GLY A 142 -35.68 -16.94 5.00
N PRO A 143 -34.94 -16.17 5.82
CA PRO A 143 -34.12 -15.07 5.36
C PRO A 143 -33.06 -15.54 4.37
N ALA A 144 -32.70 -14.67 3.41
CA ALA A 144 -31.56 -14.90 2.53
C ALA A 144 -30.31 -15.20 3.36
N ARG A 145 -29.51 -16.16 2.89
CA ARG A 145 -28.25 -16.54 3.53
C ARG A 145 -27.15 -16.54 2.49
N GLU A 146 -26.09 -15.84 2.79
CA GLU A 146 -24.89 -15.79 1.97
C GLU A 146 -23.86 -16.80 2.50
N THR A 147 -22.93 -17.20 1.63
CA THR A 147 -21.90 -18.18 1.99
C THR A 147 -20.63 -17.46 2.45
N VAL A 148 -20.14 -17.80 3.64
CA VAL A 148 -18.89 -17.25 4.18
C VAL A 148 -17.73 -17.68 3.27
N PRO A 149 -16.92 -16.75 2.74
CA PRO A 149 -15.72 -17.07 1.96
C PRO A 149 -14.68 -17.81 2.80
N ASP A 150 -13.74 -18.51 2.15
CA ASP A 150 -12.59 -19.08 2.84
C ASP A 150 -11.41 -18.10 2.84
N LEU A 151 -11.10 -17.55 4.00
CA LEU A 151 -10.14 -16.47 4.19
C LEU A 151 -8.82 -16.94 4.81
N ILE A 152 -8.73 -18.21 5.18
CA ILE A 152 -7.53 -18.75 5.83
C ILE A 152 -6.35 -18.71 4.85
N GLY A 153 -5.22 -18.15 5.31
CA GLY A 153 -4.02 -18.00 4.50
C GLY A 153 -3.99 -16.75 3.61
N GLN A 154 -5.08 -15.99 3.54
CA GLN A 154 -5.10 -14.70 2.84
C GLN A 154 -4.50 -13.58 3.69
N GLN A 155 -4.12 -12.49 3.03
CA GLN A 155 -3.73 -11.25 3.71
C GLN A 155 -4.97 -10.54 4.27
N LEU A 156 -4.82 -9.88 5.43
CA LEU A 156 -5.94 -9.21 6.10
C LEU A 156 -6.69 -8.23 5.20
N ASN A 157 -6.00 -7.46 4.35
CA ASN A 157 -6.64 -6.52 3.44
C ASN A 157 -7.53 -7.22 2.40
N GLU A 158 -7.03 -8.29 1.80
CA GLU A 158 -7.78 -9.10 0.83
C GLU A 158 -8.98 -9.79 1.49
N ALA A 159 -8.77 -10.33 2.70
CA ALA A 159 -9.82 -10.99 3.45
C ALA A 159 -10.96 -10.04 3.86
N LEU A 160 -10.63 -8.79 4.21
CA LEU A 160 -11.63 -7.76 4.52
C LEU A 160 -12.44 -7.37 3.29
N ASP A 161 -11.79 -7.21 2.13
CA ASP A 161 -12.46 -6.91 0.87
C ASP A 161 -13.43 -8.03 0.47
N ASP A 162 -13.03 -9.29 0.66
CA ASP A 162 -13.86 -10.45 0.32
C ASP A 162 -15.04 -10.62 1.27
N LEU A 163 -14.86 -10.36 2.56
CA LEU A 163 -15.98 -10.30 3.53
C LEU A 163 -16.96 -9.19 3.18
N GLN A 164 -16.46 -8.00 2.83
CA GLN A 164 -17.31 -6.87 2.48
C GLN A 164 -18.11 -7.15 1.20
N LYS A 165 -17.50 -7.73 0.17
CA LYS A 165 -18.19 -8.16 -1.06
C LYS A 165 -19.27 -9.21 -0.79
N ALA A 166 -19.03 -10.08 0.19
CA ALA A 166 -19.99 -11.10 0.63
C ALA A 166 -21.04 -10.56 1.62
N GLY A 167 -21.01 -9.25 1.96
CA GLY A 167 -21.99 -8.63 2.84
C GLY A 167 -21.86 -9.03 4.31
N PHE A 168 -20.67 -9.44 4.76
CA PHE A 168 -20.40 -9.80 6.15
C PHE A 168 -19.62 -8.70 6.88
N GLU A 169 -19.82 -8.64 8.19
CA GLU A 169 -18.99 -7.82 9.08
C GLU A 169 -17.75 -8.61 9.50
N SER A 170 -16.69 -7.90 9.91
CA SER A 170 -15.44 -8.52 10.36
C SER A 170 -15.15 -8.15 11.81
N ASP A 171 -14.66 -9.11 12.59
CA ASP A 171 -14.12 -8.90 13.92
C ASP A 171 -12.69 -9.43 13.98
N VAL A 172 -11.70 -8.54 14.10
CA VAL A 172 -10.29 -8.87 13.90
C VAL A 172 -9.55 -8.95 15.23
N SER A 173 -9.01 -10.12 15.53
CA SER A 173 -8.09 -10.38 16.63
C SER A 173 -6.70 -10.74 16.10
N GLN A 174 -5.65 -10.44 16.87
CA GLN A 174 -4.27 -10.70 16.43
C GLN A 174 -3.51 -11.55 17.45
N VAL A 175 -2.83 -12.60 16.99
CA VAL A 175 -2.08 -13.56 17.81
C VAL A 175 -0.69 -13.82 17.24
N PHE A 176 0.26 -14.25 18.07
CA PHE A 176 1.55 -14.73 17.57
C PHE A 176 1.36 -16.12 16.98
N ALA A 177 1.77 -16.29 15.72
CA ALA A 177 1.64 -17.53 14.97
C ALA A 177 2.88 -17.74 14.08
N LYS A 178 3.05 -18.92 13.48
CA LYS A 178 4.27 -19.22 12.68
C LYS A 178 4.23 -18.54 11.32
N GLU A 179 3.03 -18.21 10.86
CA GLU A 179 2.72 -17.57 9.60
C GLU A 179 3.22 -16.13 9.59
N GLN A 180 3.39 -15.57 8.40
CA GLN A 180 3.82 -14.18 8.23
C GLN A 180 2.82 -13.21 8.88
N SER A 181 3.33 -12.08 9.38
CA SER A 181 2.48 -11.04 9.96
C SER A 181 1.49 -10.52 8.92
N GLY A 182 0.22 -10.38 9.32
CA GLY A 182 -0.86 -9.91 8.44
C GLY A 182 -1.69 -11.01 7.78
N VAL A 183 -1.26 -12.28 7.90
CA VAL A 183 -1.98 -13.43 7.33
C VAL A 183 -3.05 -13.94 8.29
N VAL A 184 -4.25 -14.25 7.77
CA VAL A 184 -5.34 -14.86 8.54
C VAL A 184 -4.98 -16.31 8.86
N VAL A 185 -4.92 -16.65 10.15
CA VAL A 185 -4.57 -17.99 10.65
C VAL A 185 -5.79 -18.81 11.04
N LYS A 186 -6.88 -18.14 11.42
CA LYS A 186 -8.14 -18.78 11.78
C LYS A 186 -9.28 -17.83 11.43
N GLN A 187 -10.39 -18.40 10.99
CA GLN A 187 -11.67 -17.70 10.82
C GLN A 187 -12.75 -18.48 11.57
N GLU A 188 -13.76 -17.78 12.07
CA GLU A 188 -14.93 -18.38 12.67
C GLU A 188 -16.18 -17.53 12.38
N PRO A 189 -17.23 -18.08 11.75
CA PRO A 189 -17.40 -19.47 11.29
C PRO A 189 -16.46 -19.90 10.14
N GLU A 190 -16.35 -21.21 9.92
CA GLU A 190 -15.54 -21.76 8.82
C GLU A 190 -16.12 -21.39 7.44
N GLY A 191 -15.23 -21.27 6.44
CA GLY A 191 -15.60 -21.05 5.04
C GLY A 191 -16.62 -22.08 4.54
N GLY A 192 -17.57 -21.63 3.74
CA GLY A 192 -18.71 -22.43 3.27
C GLY A 192 -19.92 -22.41 4.22
N THR A 193 -19.80 -21.84 5.42
CA THR A 193 -20.94 -21.68 6.34
C THR A 193 -21.97 -20.68 5.78
N LYS A 194 -23.26 -21.00 5.89
CA LYS A 194 -24.34 -20.09 5.44
C LYS A 194 -24.84 -19.20 6.57
N LEU A 195 -24.52 -17.92 6.49
CA LEU A 195 -24.89 -16.89 7.46
C LEU A 195 -25.90 -15.90 6.86
N LYS A 196 -26.58 -15.16 7.74
CA LYS A 196 -27.39 -14.03 7.30
C LYS A 196 -26.47 -12.90 6.87
N GLU A 197 -26.92 -12.09 5.92
CA GLU A 197 -26.26 -10.84 5.57
C GLU A 197 -26.05 -9.97 6.83
N GLY A 198 -24.90 -9.30 6.91
CA GLY A 198 -24.48 -8.50 8.06
C GLY A 198 -24.01 -9.30 9.28
N ALA A 199 -23.90 -10.63 9.19
CA ALA A 199 -23.30 -11.41 10.27
C ALA A 199 -21.79 -11.13 10.39
N ALA A 200 -21.28 -11.11 11.62
CA ALA A 200 -19.85 -10.94 11.88
C ALA A 200 -19.08 -12.26 11.73
N VAL A 201 -17.93 -12.19 11.05
CA VAL A 201 -16.94 -13.26 10.95
C VAL A 201 -15.71 -12.86 11.76
N ALA A 202 -15.37 -13.67 12.75
CA ALA A 202 -14.20 -13.46 13.59
C ALA A 202 -12.94 -13.95 12.86
N LEU A 203 -12.02 -13.04 12.60
CA LEU A 203 -10.72 -13.31 12.01
C LEU A 203 -9.63 -13.28 13.08
N THR A 204 -8.79 -14.29 13.08
CA THR A 204 -7.54 -14.31 13.85
C THR A 204 -6.39 -14.14 12.88
N VAL A 205 -5.59 -13.09 13.08
CA VAL A 205 -4.49 -12.70 12.20
C VAL A 205 -3.16 -12.92 12.88
N SER A 206 -2.16 -13.39 12.15
CA SER A 206 -0.81 -13.56 12.65
C SER A 206 -0.12 -12.20 12.87
N LYS A 207 0.53 -12.04 14.03
CA LYS A 207 1.53 -11.00 14.33
C LYS A 207 2.95 -11.41 13.91
N GLY A 208 3.09 -12.57 13.27
CA GLY A 208 4.35 -13.25 13.08
C GLY A 208 4.77 -14.12 14.27
N PRO A 209 5.91 -14.82 14.14
CA PRO A 209 6.46 -15.66 15.20
C PRO A 209 6.69 -14.88 16.50
N LYS A 210 6.46 -15.55 17.63
CA LYS A 210 6.69 -14.94 18.95
C LYS A 210 8.16 -14.49 19.05
N PRO A 211 8.44 -13.20 19.32
CA PRO A 211 9.80 -12.75 19.48
C PRO A 211 10.44 -13.37 20.73
N VAL A 212 11.68 -13.85 20.58
CA VAL A 212 12.48 -14.42 21.67
C VAL A 212 13.60 -13.41 22.00
N PRO A 213 13.89 -13.13 23.28
CA PRO A 213 15.03 -12.30 23.65
C PRO A 213 16.35 -13.01 23.35
N VAL A 214 17.36 -12.27 22.91
CA VAL A 214 18.70 -12.81 22.64
C VAL A 214 19.36 -13.21 23.97
N PRO A 215 19.77 -14.47 24.16
CA PRO A 215 20.55 -14.91 25.31
C PRO A 215 21.87 -14.13 25.45
N ASP A 216 22.33 -13.94 26.69
CA ASP A 216 23.69 -13.44 26.95
C ASP A 216 24.68 -14.60 26.81
N VAL A 217 25.59 -14.49 25.85
CA VAL A 217 26.65 -15.48 25.61
C VAL A 217 28.05 -14.85 25.63
N VAL A 218 28.17 -13.59 26.06
CA VAL A 218 29.47 -12.93 26.23
C VAL A 218 30.24 -13.61 27.36
N GLY A 219 31.53 -13.91 27.12
CA GLY A 219 32.39 -14.65 28.03
C GLY A 219 32.27 -16.18 27.94
N MET A 220 31.32 -16.72 27.15
CA MET A 220 31.22 -18.16 26.90
C MET A 220 32.18 -18.63 25.81
N GLN A 221 32.44 -19.93 25.73
CA GLN A 221 33.13 -20.54 24.59
C GLN A 221 32.25 -20.47 23.34
N ALA A 222 32.84 -20.14 22.19
CA ALA A 222 32.13 -19.97 20.91
C ALA A 222 31.25 -21.17 20.51
N SER A 223 31.69 -22.40 20.81
CA SER A 223 30.90 -23.62 20.59
C SER A 223 29.66 -23.72 21.48
N GLU A 224 29.77 -23.27 22.73
CA GLU A 224 28.69 -23.29 23.72
C GLU A 224 27.70 -22.14 23.49
N ALA A 225 28.23 -20.95 23.20
CA ALA A 225 27.49 -19.78 22.79
C ALA A 225 26.64 -20.04 21.54
N SER A 226 27.23 -20.68 20.52
CA SER A 226 26.52 -21.01 19.28
C SER A 226 25.43 -22.07 19.49
N SER A 227 25.63 -23.05 20.37
CA SER A 227 24.57 -23.99 20.77
C SER A 227 23.42 -23.25 21.45
N THR A 228 23.73 -22.45 22.48
CA THR A 228 22.74 -21.71 23.26
C THR A 228 21.87 -20.79 22.39
N LEU A 229 22.47 -20.10 21.43
CA LEU A 229 21.76 -19.24 20.49
C LEU A 229 20.90 -20.03 19.50
N ARG A 230 21.41 -21.15 18.96
CA ARG A 230 20.64 -22.02 18.06
C ARG A 230 19.45 -22.68 18.77
N ASP A 231 19.64 -23.10 20.01
CA ASP A 231 18.59 -23.66 20.86
C ASP A 231 17.49 -22.62 21.16
N ALA A 232 17.88 -21.34 21.25
CA ALA A 232 16.96 -20.21 21.34
C ALA A 232 16.35 -19.78 19.98
N GLY A 233 16.70 -20.45 18.88
CA GLY A 233 16.15 -20.22 17.54
C GLY A 233 16.86 -19.14 16.72
N PHE A 234 18.10 -18.79 17.08
CA PHE A 234 18.90 -17.79 16.35
C PHE A 234 19.94 -18.43 15.44
N ASP A 235 20.11 -17.84 14.26
CA ASP A 235 21.27 -18.09 13.42
C ASP A 235 22.50 -17.38 13.97
N VAL A 236 23.67 -18.02 13.87
CA VAL A 236 24.91 -17.54 14.49
C VAL A 236 25.98 -17.29 13.43
N ASN A 237 26.53 -16.08 13.41
CA ASN A 237 27.68 -15.72 12.58
C ASN A 237 28.90 -15.46 13.47
N LEU A 238 29.91 -16.32 13.38
CA LEU A 238 31.13 -16.17 14.18
C LEU A 238 32.17 -15.36 13.40
N VAL A 239 32.66 -14.30 14.02
CA VAL A 239 33.73 -13.47 13.48
C VAL A 239 34.93 -13.51 14.44
N PRO A 240 36.05 -14.11 14.03
CA PRO A 240 37.29 -14.06 14.81
C PRO A 240 37.80 -12.62 14.90
N VAL A 241 38.15 -12.18 16.11
CA VAL A 241 38.73 -10.85 16.39
C VAL A 241 39.97 -11.00 17.26
N PRO A 242 41.09 -10.30 16.97
CA PRO A 242 42.24 -10.27 17.86
C PRO A 242 41.85 -9.80 19.26
N SER A 243 42.17 -10.58 20.29
CA SER A 243 41.86 -10.22 21.68
C SER A 243 42.90 -10.77 22.66
N LYS A 244 43.01 -10.11 23.81
CA LYS A 244 43.82 -10.57 24.95
C LYS A 244 43.14 -11.68 25.75
N GLU A 245 41.87 -11.95 25.47
CA GLU A 245 41.12 -13.03 26.08
C GLU A 245 41.54 -14.40 25.56
N ARG A 246 41.10 -15.46 26.25
CA ARG A 246 41.37 -16.84 25.84
C ARG A 246 40.79 -17.09 24.45
N SER A 247 41.63 -17.59 23.53
CA SER A 247 41.19 -17.97 22.18
C SER A 247 39.95 -18.88 22.22
N GLY A 248 38.93 -18.53 21.43
CA GLY A 248 37.64 -19.22 21.41
C GLY A 248 36.56 -18.60 22.30
N THR A 249 36.87 -17.59 23.11
CA THR A 249 35.89 -16.90 23.99
C THR A 249 35.11 -15.84 23.22
N VAL A 250 33.81 -15.71 23.47
CA VAL A 250 32.99 -14.63 22.90
C VAL A 250 33.26 -13.32 23.61
N VAL A 251 33.82 -12.35 22.89
CA VAL A 251 34.17 -11.01 23.40
C VAL A 251 32.98 -10.06 23.30
N ALA A 252 32.16 -10.21 22.27
CA ALA A 252 30.99 -9.36 22.04
C ALA A 252 29.94 -10.08 21.21
N GLN A 253 28.67 -9.71 21.43
CA GLN A 253 27.53 -10.19 20.66
C GLN A 253 26.72 -9.02 20.13
N ASN A 254 26.15 -9.18 18.93
CA ASN A 254 25.23 -8.23 18.33
C ASN A 254 24.13 -9.01 17.59
N PRO A 255 22.83 -8.85 17.91
CA PRO A 255 22.23 -7.93 18.89
C PRO A 255 22.65 -8.18 20.35
N ALA A 256 22.58 -7.13 21.18
CA ALA A 256 22.96 -7.21 22.59
C ALA A 256 22.02 -8.15 23.38
N ALA A 257 22.51 -8.66 24.51
CA ALA A 257 21.72 -9.54 25.38
C ALA A 257 20.39 -8.90 25.80
N GLY A 258 19.33 -9.69 25.83
CA GLY A 258 17.98 -9.26 26.20
C GLY A 258 17.25 -8.44 25.13
N THR A 259 17.90 -8.08 24.02
CA THR A 259 17.22 -7.44 22.89
C THR A 259 16.28 -8.42 22.19
N ILE A 260 15.23 -7.88 21.58
CA ILE A 260 14.23 -8.65 20.85
C ILE A 260 14.33 -8.26 19.37
N PRO A 261 15.26 -8.87 18.61
CA PRO A 261 15.39 -8.59 17.20
C PRO A 261 14.21 -9.19 16.42
N LYS A 262 14.03 -8.74 15.18
CA LYS A 262 13.03 -9.32 14.30
C LYS A 262 13.35 -10.81 14.07
N PRO A 263 12.33 -11.69 13.95
CA PRO A 263 12.54 -13.09 13.61
C PRO A 263 13.42 -13.24 12.37
N GLY A 264 14.42 -14.15 12.42
CA GLY A 264 15.38 -14.38 11.33
C GLY A 264 16.57 -13.42 11.28
N THR A 265 16.75 -12.53 12.27
CA THR A 265 17.99 -11.72 12.38
C THR A 265 19.14 -12.60 12.88
N PRO A 266 20.28 -12.69 12.17
CA PRO A 266 21.42 -13.45 12.63
C PRO A 266 22.13 -12.74 13.78
N VAL A 267 22.55 -13.51 14.80
CA VAL A 267 23.36 -13.03 15.93
C VAL A 267 24.84 -13.17 15.56
N ARG A 268 25.55 -12.04 15.49
CA ARG A 268 26.98 -11.97 15.25
C ARG A 268 27.74 -12.09 16.56
N LEU A 269 28.64 -13.06 16.64
CA LEU A 269 29.54 -13.29 17.76
C LEU A 269 30.98 -12.93 17.38
N ASN A 270 31.58 -12.01 18.12
CA ASN A 270 33.00 -11.75 18.08
C ASN A 270 33.73 -12.76 18.96
N VAL A 271 34.59 -13.58 18.36
CA VAL A 271 35.34 -14.62 19.08
C VAL A 271 36.79 -14.19 19.20
N ALA A 272 37.34 -14.24 20.41
CA ALA A 272 38.74 -13.99 20.68
C ALA A 272 39.61 -14.95 19.86
N GLN A 273 40.49 -14.38 19.05
CA GLN A 273 41.60 -15.06 18.40
C GLN A 273 42.90 -14.51 18.96
N ALA A 274 43.88 -15.39 19.18
CA ALA A 274 45.20 -14.97 19.65
C ALA A 274 45.82 -13.98 18.65
N GLU A 275 46.30 -12.83 19.14
CA GLU A 275 47.14 -11.92 18.35
C GLU A 275 48.31 -12.71 17.77
N ALA A 276 48.46 -12.69 16.44
CA ALA A 276 49.68 -13.21 15.83
C ALA A 276 50.86 -12.35 16.32
N PRO A 277 51.97 -12.96 16.80
CA PRO A 277 53.16 -12.19 17.15
C PRO A 277 53.62 -11.37 15.92
N PRO A 278 54.10 -10.13 16.10
CA PRO A 278 54.58 -9.32 14.99
C PRO A 278 55.67 -10.09 14.25
N ALA A 279 55.51 -10.25 12.93
CA ALA A 279 56.51 -10.90 12.09
C ALA A 279 57.81 -10.08 12.13
N THR A 280 58.79 -10.54 12.90
CA THR A 280 60.21 -10.19 12.69
C THR A 280 60.62 -10.70 11.33
N THR A 281 60.82 -9.80 10.37
CA THR A 281 61.48 -10.10 9.10
C THR A 281 62.90 -9.53 9.17
N ASP A 282 63.86 -10.44 9.42
CA ASP A 282 65.28 -10.21 9.21
C ASP A 282 65.56 -9.89 7.74
N GLY A 283 66.46 -8.94 7.50
CA GLY A 283 66.75 -8.40 6.18
C GLY A 283 67.78 -9.20 5.37
N GLN A 284 67.71 -9.08 4.04
CA GLN A 284 68.88 -9.03 3.16
C GLN A 284 68.58 -8.39 1.78
N THR A 285 69.11 -7.17 1.60
CA THR A 285 69.83 -6.55 0.46
C THR A 285 69.53 -6.96 -1.01
N THR A 286 69.13 -5.98 -1.87
CA THR A 286 69.92 -5.58 -3.07
C THR A 286 69.50 -4.23 -3.71
N SER A 287 70.41 -3.25 -3.57
CA SER A 287 70.89 -2.14 -4.44
C SER A 287 69.99 -1.35 -5.42
N GLY A 288 70.05 -0.01 -5.30
CA GLY A 288 69.62 0.95 -6.33
C GLY A 288 69.62 2.46 -5.96
N GLN A 289 70.74 3.00 -5.46
CA GLN A 289 71.26 4.40 -5.57
C GLN A 289 70.28 5.62 -5.60
N THR A 290 70.06 6.34 -4.48
CA THR A 290 70.70 7.61 -4.00
C THR A 290 70.46 8.90 -4.80
N THR A 291 69.71 9.84 -4.21
CA THR A 291 70.11 11.26 -4.07
C THR A 291 69.66 11.84 -2.73
N THR A 292 70.53 12.67 -2.17
CA THR A 292 70.67 13.09 -0.78
C THR A 292 69.89 14.38 -0.47
N GLY A 293 69.26 14.49 0.71
CA GLY A 293 68.68 15.76 1.16
C GLY A 293 67.88 15.72 2.48
N GLN A 294 68.57 15.55 3.61
CA GLN A 294 68.26 16.04 4.97
C GLN A 294 66.96 15.65 5.70
N THR A 295 67.16 14.78 6.68
CA THR A 295 66.53 14.59 8.00
C THR A 295 65.58 15.66 8.55
N THR A 296 64.35 15.25 8.90
CA THR A 296 63.83 15.38 10.28
C THR A 296 63.10 14.09 10.66
N THR A 297 63.47 13.55 11.80
CA THR A 297 62.97 12.33 12.43
C THR A 297 61.55 12.50 12.95
N GLN A 298 60.59 11.78 12.37
CA GLN A 298 59.34 11.42 13.03
C GLN A 298 58.94 10.00 12.60
N PRO A 299 58.69 9.05 13.54
CA PRO A 299 58.06 7.77 13.21
C PRO A 299 56.81 8.02 12.35
N PRO A 300 56.48 7.17 11.35
CA PRO A 300 55.31 7.41 10.50
C PRO A 300 54.12 7.60 11.42
N ALA A 301 53.47 8.77 11.37
CA ALA A 301 52.31 9.05 12.21
C ALA A 301 51.28 7.95 11.93
N GLN A 302 51.06 7.09 12.92
CA GLN A 302 50.06 6.03 12.85
C GLN A 302 48.77 6.61 13.40
N ALA A 303 47.70 6.48 12.62
CA ALA A 303 46.38 6.98 12.92
C ALA A 303 45.49 5.80 13.27
N THR A 304 44.78 5.87 14.39
CA THR A 304 43.81 4.83 14.79
C THR A 304 42.47 5.14 14.14
N VAL A 305 41.90 4.17 13.43
CA VAL A 305 40.58 4.29 12.79
C VAL A 305 39.51 4.44 13.89
N PRO A 306 38.77 5.55 13.97
CA PRO A 306 37.70 5.74 14.94
C PRO A 306 36.46 4.92 14.56
N ASP A 307 35.57 4.68 15.53
CA ASP A 307 34.24 4.12 15.25
C ASP A 307 33.33 5.25 14.76
N VAL A 308 32.94 5.18 13.49
CA VAL A 308 32.08 6.17 12.85
C VAL A 308 30.70 5.61 12.48
N VAL A 309 30.39 4.36 12.85
CA VAL A 309 29.08 3.74 12.56
C VAL A 309 27.99 4.40 13.41
N GLY A 310 26.87 4.76 12.79
CA GLY A 310 25.76 5.47 13.43
C GLY A 310 25.99 6.98 13.60
N LEU A 311 27.16 7.52 13.24
CA LEU A 311 27.39 8.95 13.17
C LEU A 311 26.82 9.55 11.88
N THR A 312 26.59 10.88 11.89
CA THR A 312 26.28 11.62 10.67
C THR A 312 27.51 11.68 9.76
N GLN A 313 27.30 11.80 8.44
CA GLN A 313 28.37 11.98 7.46
C GLN A 313 29.37 13.08 7.89
N ALA A 314 28.87 14.22 8.36
CA ALA A 314 29.70 15.35 8.79
C ALA A 314 30.59 15.04 10.01
N GLN A 315 30.09 14.23 10.93
CA GLN A 315 30.81 13.80 12.13
C GLN A 315 31.83 12.72 11.79
N ALA A 316 31.47 11.78 10.91
CA ALA A 316 32.34 10.71 10.45
C ALA A 316 33.54 11.24 9.66
N THR A 317 33.32 12.14 8.69
CA THR A 317 34.40 12.76 7.91
C THR A 317 35.33 13.59 8.78
N LYS A 318 34.78 14.33 9.74
CA LYS A 318 35.56 15.09 10.72
C LYS A 318 36.37 14.17 11.63
N ALA A 319 35.78 13.12 12.17
CA ALA A 319 36.46 12.17 13.05
C ALA A 319 37.64 11.48 12.35
N LEU A 320 37.46 11.08 11.09
CA LEU A 320 38.53 10.51 10.27
C LEU A 320 39.62 11.53 9.94
N HIS A 321 39.24 12.75 9.59
CA HIS A 321 40.20 13.82 9.32
C HIS A 321 41.01 14.22 10.57
N ASP A 322 40.37 14.30 11.75
CA ASP A 322 41.03 14.68 13.01
C ASP A 322 42.12 13.68 13.42
N VAL A 323 41.99 12.42 13.02
CA VAL A 323 43.04 11.40 13.21
C VAL A 323 44.03 11.32 12.03
N GLY A 324 43.86 12.13 10.99
CA GLY A 324 44.73 12.16 9.81
C GLY A 324 44.43 11.07 8.77
N LEU A 325 43.23 10.48 8.77
CA LEU A 325 42.78 9.51 7.77
C LEU A 325 41.92 10.18 6.70
N LYS A 326 42.00 9.68 5.47
CA LYS A 326 41.18 10.18 4.36
C LYS A 326 39.87 9.41 4.30
N PRO A 327 38.69 10.03 4.50
CA PRO A 327 37.44 9.33 4.27
C PRO A 327 37.31 8.93 2.78
N SER A 328 36.55 7.89 2.47
CA SER A 328 36.14 7.52 1.12
C SER A 328 34.68 7.12 1.18
N LEU A 329 33.79 7.95 0.66
CA LEU A 329 32.36 7.81 0.89
C LEU A 329 31.70 6.99 -0.22
N GLN A 330 30.96 5.95 0.15
CA GLN A 330 30.10 5.20 -0.77
C GLN A 330 28.64 5.27 -0.32
N PHE A 331 27.73 5.61 -1.23
CA PHE A 331 26.31 5.69 -0.92
C PHE A 331 25.61 4.36 -1.18
N VAL A 332 24.88 3.87 -0.17
CA VAL A 332 24.18 2.58 -0.21
C VAL A 332 22.73 2.79 0.25
N PRO A 333 21.73 2.22 -0.44
CA PRO A 333 20.34 2.28 0.01
C PRO A 333 20.16 1.53 1.33
N SER A 334 19.51 2.15 2.32
CA SER A 334 19.18 1.53 3.59
C SER A 334 17.76 1.89 4.02
N GLN A 335 16.98 0.85 4.35
CA GLN A 335 15.61 0.96 4.86
C GLN A 335 15.55 1.20 6.38
N GLN A 336 16.70 1.08 7.06
CA GLN A 336 16.81 1.07 8.52
C GLN A 336 17.45 2.35 9.06
N ASP A 337 18.34 2.98 8.29
CA ASP A 337 19.14 4.13 8.72
C ASP A 337 18.69 5.44 8.07
N PRO A 338 18.57 6.54 8.84
CA PRO A 338 18.25 7.86 8.28
C PRO A 338 19.24 8.29 7.20
N VAL A 339 18.76 9.03 6.19
CA VAL A 339 19.59 9.57 5.10
C VAL A 339 20.77 10.38 5.68
N GLY A 340 21.99 10.09 5.20
CA GLY A 340 23.21 10.76 5.65
C GLY A 340 23.86 10.17 6.90
N THR A 341 23.39 9.01 7.38
CA THR A 341 24.00 8.26 8.50
C THR A 341 24.97 7.21 7.97
N VAL A 342 26.07 6.98 8.69
CA VAL A 342 27.02 5.90 8.37
C VAL A 342 26.43 4.55 8.74
N VAL A 343 26.23 3.71 7.73
CA VAL A 343 25.70 2.34 7.83
C VAL A 343 26.81 1.35 8.17
N ALA A 344 27.98 1.53 7.58
CA ALA A 344 29.12 0.64 7.78
C ALA A 344 30.44 1.34 7.47
N GLN A 345 31.51 0.88 8.11
CA GLN A 345 32.88 1.24 7.77
C GLN A 345 33.64 0.00 7.33
N ALA A 346 34.46 0.13 6.28
CA ALA A 346 35.20 -1.00 5.71
C ALA A 346 36.41 -1.43 6.57
N ARG A 347 36.89 -0.53 7.44
CA ARG A 347 38.01 -0.79 8.36
C ARG A 347 37.50 -0.85 9.79
N GLU A 348 37.98 -1.82 10.55
CA GLU A 348 37.53 -1.99 11.93
C GLU A 348 37.98 -0.80 12.79
N PRO A 349 37.11 -0.30 13.69
CA PRO A 349 37.53 0.73 14.62
C PRO A 349 38.64 0.19 15.53
N GLY A 350 39.67 1.00 15.77
CA GLY A 350 40.88 0.61 16.49
C GLY A 350 42.03 0.15 15.59
N THR A 351 41.82 -0.05 14.29
CA THR A 351 42.91 -0.39 13.35
C THR A 351 43.90 0.76 13.24
N THR A 352 45.20 0.50 13.37
CA THR A 352 46.24 1.52 13.12
C THR A 352 46.62 1.53 11.65
N LEU A 353 46.29 2.61 10.96
CA LEU A 353 46.65 2.86 9.56
C LEU A 353 47.74 3.94 9.48
N ARG A 354 48.37 4.06 8.31
CA ARG A 354 49.30 5.18 8.09
C ARG A 354 48.49 6.47 7.97
N SER A 355 48.94 7.55 8.60
CA SER A 355 48.36 8.88 8.39
C SER A 355 48.33 9.18 6.88
N GLY A 356 47.16 9.57 6.37
CA GLY A 356 46.87 9.80 4.96
C GLY A 356 46.24 8.60 4.22
N GLU A 357 46.11 7.43 4.85
CA GLU A 357 45.44 6.27 4.26
C GLU A 357 43.92 6.46 4.19
N SER A 358 43.29 5.89 3.15
CA SER A 358 41.86 6.03 2.92
C SER A 358 41.03 4.97 3.64
N VAL A 359 39.92 5.41 4.25
CA VAL A 359 38.93 4.54 4.92
C VAL A 359 37.58 4.67 4.23
N GLN A 360 37.09 3.56 3.69
CA GLN A 360 35.78 3.53 3.05
C GLN A 360 34.65 3.51 4.09
N VAL A 361 33.67 4.40 3.89
CA VAL A 361 32.52 4.62 4.76
C VAL A 361 31.25 4.57 3.92
N ASN A 362 30.34 3.68 4.26
CA ASN A 362 29.07 3.50 3.59
C ASN A 362 28.00 4.38 4.24
N ILE A 363 27.36 5.25 3.46
CA ILE A 363 26.34 6.21 3.92
C ILE A 363 24.97 5.82 3.39
N SER A 364 23.96 5.89 4.25
CA SER A 364 22.56 5.64 3.88
C SER A 364 22.02 6.75 2.98
N VAL A 365 21.43 6.35 1.85
CA VAL A 365 20.59 7.24 1.01
C VAL A 365 19.09 7.08 1.27
N GLY A 366 18.71 6.29 2.28
CA GLY A 366 17.31 5.99 2.59
C GLY A 366 16.74 4.79 1.79
N PRO A 367 15.42 4.54 1.92
CA PRO A 367 14.77 3.33 1.41
C PRO A 367 14.55 3.33 -0.11
N GLU A 368 14.59 4.49 -0.76
CA GLU A 368 14.47 4.62 -2.22
C GLU A 368 15.83 4.80 -2.88
N GLN A 369 16.00 4.26 -4.09
CA GLN A 369 17.19 4.49 -4.92
C GLN A 369 17.20 5.94 -5.40
N VAL A 370 17.71 6.85 -4.57
CA VAL A 370 17.86 8.26 -4.97
C VAL A 370 18.95 8.34 -6.04
N PRO A 371 18.67 8.92 -7.23
CA PRO A 371 19.69 9.08 -8.27
C PRO A 371 20.83 9.96 -7.75
N LEU A 372 22.07 9.46 -7.90
CA LEU A 372 23.27 10.19 -7.52
C LEU A 372 23.64 11.20 -8.61
N VAL A 373 23.69 12.48 -8.24
CA VAL A 373 24.16 13.56 -9.12
C VAL A 373 25.66 13.72 -8.97
N ALA A 374 26.35 14.03 -10.08
CA ALA A 374 27.78 14.31 -10.06
C ALA A 374 28.05 15.64 -9.35
N VAL A 375 28.99 15.65 -8.40
CA VAL A 375 29.38 16.87 -7.70
C VAL A 375 30.27 17.70 -8.65
N PRO A 376 30.00 19.00 -8.85
CA PRO A 376 30.84 19.88 -9.68
C PRO A 376 32.28 19.96 -9.19
N ASP A 377 33.25 20.03 -10.13
CA ASP A 377 34.65 20.18 -9.78
C ASP A 377 34.99 21.60 -9.35
N VAL A 378 35.41 21.69 -8.09
CA VAL A 378 35.78 22.94 -7.43
C VAL A 378 37.23 22.89 -6.92
N THR A 379 37.98 21.85 -7.27
CA THR A 379 39.42 21.77 -6.93
C THR A 379 40.18 22.92 -7.58
N GLY A 380 41.06 23.56 -6.82
CA GLY A 380 41.81 24.75 -7.25
C GLY A 380 41.03 26.08 -7.19
N LEU A 381 39.72 26.08 -6.88
CA LEU A 381 38.97 27.31 -6.65
C LEU A 381 39.18 27.83 -5.22
N ARG A 382 38.92 29.13 -5.01
CA ARG A 382 38.89 29.72 -3.67
C ARG A 382 37.69 29.20 -2.89
N GLU A 383 37.83 29.08 -1.56
CA GLU A 383 36.77 28.57 -0.67
C GLU A 383 35.40 29.20 -0.92
N GLN A 384 35.32 30.53 -1.05
CA GLN A 384 34.05 31.23 -1.26
C GLN A 384 33.40 30.91 -2.61
N GLU A 385 34.20 30.73 -3.65
CA GLU A 385 33.76 30.44 -5.01
C GLU A 385 33.35 28.96 -5.15
N ALA A 386 34.11 28.05 -4.56
CA ALA A 386 33.74 26.65 -4.43
C ALA A 386 32.42 26.48 -3.67
N ARG A 387 32.23 27.22 -2.57
CA ARG A 387 31.00 27.18 -1.78
C ARG A 387 29.80 27.69 -2.55
N SER A 388 29.93 28.82 -3.27
CA SER A 388 28.81 29.36 -4.05
C SER A 388 28.42 28.42 -5.18
N GLN A 389 29.39 27.83 -5.88
CA GLN A 389 29.15 26.89 -6.97
C GLN A 389 28.46 25.61 -6.49
N LEU A 390 28.93 24.99 -5.41
CA LEU A 390 28.29 23.80 -4.83
C LEU A 390 26.89 24.09 -4.27
N THR A 391 26.69 25.27 -3.66
CA THR A 391 25.37 25.67 -3.14
C THR A 391 24.39 25.93 -4.29
N SER A 392 24.85 26.56 -5.38
CA SER A 392 24.04 26.79 -6.59
C SER A 392 23.65 25.49 -7.30
N ALA A 393 24.48 24.44 -7.17
CA ALA A 393 24.20 23.10 -7.65
C ALA A 393 23.30 22.27 -6.70
N GLY A 394 22.81 22.87 -5.60
CA GLY A 394 21.87 22.24 -4.68
C GLY A 394 22.50 21.37 -3.60
N PHE A 395 23.83 21.45 -3.38
CA PHE A 395 24.53 20.69 -2.34
C PHE A 395 24.74 21.51 -1.06
N ARG A 396 24.72 20.83 0.09
CA ARG A 396 25.15 21.40 1.36
C ARG A 396 26.67 21.29 1.47
N VAL A 397 27.36 22.34 1.91
CA VAL A 397 28.83 22.38 1.92
C VAL A 397 29.37 22.38 3.34
N GLN A 398 30.29 21.46 3.64
CA GLN A 398 31.11 21.44 4.86
C GLN A 398 32.55 21.77 4.49
N VAL A 399 33.17 22.71 5.22
CA VAL A 399 34.55 23.14 4.97
C VAL A 399 35.45 22.59 6.08
N LEU A 400 36.45 21.79 5.70
CA LEU A 400 37.53 21.34 6.58
C LEU A 400 38.85 21.98 6.14
N LYS A 401 39.74 22.27 7.09
CA LYS A 401 41.06 22.85 6.80
C LYS A 401 42.11 21.75 6.86
N GLU A 402 42.87 21.59 5.79
CA GLU A 402 43.95 20.61 5.66
C GLU A 402 45.29 21.35 5.67
N ALA A 403 46.25 20.89 6.48
CA ALA A 403 47.59 21.48 6.49
C ALA A 403 48.32 21.16 5.19
N THR A 404 48.93 22.17 4.56
CA THR A 404 49.68 21.98 3.31
C THR A 404 51.00 22.75 3.33
N ASP A 405 52.06 22.07 2.88
CA ASP A 405 53.38 22.65 2.68
C ASP A 405 53.50 23.41 1.34
N ASP A 406 52.47 23.32 0.49
CA ASP A 406 52.43 23.98 -0.81
C ASP A 406 51.76 25.36 -0.69
N PRO A 407 52.50 26.47 -0.86
CA PRO A 407 51.95 27.82 -0.73
C PRO A 407 50.89 28.14 -1.80
N SER A 408 50.88 27.43 -2.94
CA SER A 408 49.87 27.60 -3.98
C SER A 408 48.51 26.99 -3.61
N LYS A 409 48.49 26.09 -2.62
CA LYS A 409 47.29 25.41 -2.13
C LYS A 409 46.64 26.10 -0.93
N VAL A 410 47.28 27.15 -0.40
CA VAL A 410 46.76 27.90 0.74
C VAL A 410 45.54 28.75 0.32
N GLY A 411 44.40 28.52 0.95
CA GLY A 411 43.15 29.24 0.71
C GLY A 411 42.35 28.78 -0.52
N VAL A 412 42.77 27.69 -1.17
CA VAL A 412 42.05 27.04 -2.27
C VAL A 412 41.68 25.61 -1.89
N VAL A 413 40.67 25.06 -2.59
CA VAL A 413 40.20 23.69 -2.36
C VAL A 413 41.21 22.68 -2.91
N VAL A 414 41.69 21.81 -2.03
CA VAL A 414 42.69 20.77 -2.30
C VAL A 414 42.04 19.45 -2.67
N ASP A 415 40.91 19.13 -2.04
CA ASP A 415 40.16 17.89 -2.28
C ASP A 415 38.66 18.11 -2.01
N ARG A 416 37.82 17.24 -2.57
CA ARG A 416 36.37 17.27 -2.40
C ARG A 416 35.80 15.85 -2.34
N GLN A 417 34.84 15.64 -1.44
CA GLN A 417 34.15 14.37 -1.32
C GLN A 417 32.70 14.57 -0.91
N PRO A 418 31.79 13.72 -1.39
CA PRO A 418 31.99 12.62 -2.34
C PRO A 418 32.10 13.10 -3.81
N GLU A 419 32.50 12.23 -4.73
CA GLU A 419 32.47 12.51 -6.19
C GLU A 419 31.04 12.55 -6.75
N ARG A 420 30.13 11.77 -6.16
CA ARG A 420 28.70 11.73 -6.50
C ARG A 420 27.88 11.72 -5.21
N SER A 421 26.79 12.47 -5.18
CA SER A 421 25.94 12.64 -4.00
C SER A 421 24.46 12.69 -4.40
N PRO A 422 23.53 12.26 -3.52
CA PRO A 422 22.12 12.57 -3.70
C PRO A 422 21.88 14.09 -3.76
N GLU A 423 20.80 14.52 -4.42
CA GLU A 423 20.36 15.92 -4.41
C GLU A 423 20.16 16.41 -2.97
N GLY A 424 20.69 17.60 -2.63
CA GLY A 424 20.65 18.11 -1.24
C GLY A 424 21.61 17.43 -0.27
N GLY A 425 22.44 16.49 -0.73
CA GLY A 425 23.47 15.81 0.06
C GLY A 425 24.59 16.74 0.53
N LEU A 426 25.37 16.26 1.50
CA LEU A 426 26.49 17.00 2.08
C LEU A 426 27.77 16.72 1.29
N VAL A 427 28.45 17.77 0.85
CA VAL A 427 29.77 17.74 0.21
C VAL A 427 30.77 18.39 1.15
N THR A 428 31.82 17.64 1.47
CA THR A 428 32.96 18.13 2.24
C THR A 428 34.05 18.61 1.28
N ILE A 429 34.52 19.85 1.47
CA ILE A 429 35.67 20.41 0.77
C ILE A 429 36.82 20.63 1.75
N TRP A 430 38.04 20.26 1.34
CA TRP A 430 39.25 20.50 2.10
C TRP A 430 39.97 21.71 1.54
N VAL A 431 40.18 22.72 2.37
CA VAL A 431 40.86 23.97 2.02
C VAL A 431 42.25 23.95 2.62
N GLY A 432 43.27 24.18 1.78
CA GLY A 432 44.64 24.21 2.24
C GLY A 432 44.87 25.37 3.22
N LYS A 433 45.46 25.06 4.35
CA LYS A 433 45.93 26.01 5.35
C LYS A 433 47.44 25.86 5.45
N ALA A 434 48.16 26.99 5.50
CA ALA A 434 49.60 26.96 5.76
C ALA A 434 49.87 26.16 7.04
N ALA A 435 50.75 25.15 6.90
CA ALA A 435 51.17 24.26 7.97
C ALA A 435 51.92 24.99 9.09
#